data_AF-A0A6H1ZJD7-F1
#
_entry.id   AF-A0A6H1ZJD7-F1
#
_cell.length_a   1.000
_cell.length_b   1.000
_cell.length_c   1.000
_cell.angle_alpha   90.00
_cell.angle_beta   90.00
_cell.angle_gamma   90.00
#
_symmetry.space_group_name_H-M   'P 1'
#
loop_
_entity.id
_entity.type
_entity.pdbx_description
1 polymer ?
#
loop_
_entity_poly.entity_id
_entity_poly.type
_entity_poly.pdbx_seq_one_letter_code
_entity_poly.pdbx_strand_id
1 'polypeptide(L)'
;MTRYKTPSFQKTYDAMLAAARDTSSELYHDGKPRRGAGHRTAFWDGYAGLTQTANVVPGTLSAVCFAAGKEFAVSNPGIAVEDAVWTPGVTRQGGSKV
;
A
#
# COMPACT_ATOMS: atom_id res chain seq x y z
N MET A 1 7.98 -15.72 -8.52
CA MET A 1 7.83 -16.59 -7.34
C MET A 1 6.51 -16.24 -6.66
N THR A 2 5.73 -17.24 -6.22
CA THR A 2 4.45 -17.01 -5.54
C THR A 2 4.68 -16.75 -4.05
N ARG A 3 4.21 -15.60 -3.56
CA ARG A 3 4.27 -15.20 -2.16
C ARG A 3 3.21 -15.92 -1.31
N TYR A 4 2.02 -16.13 -1.87
CA TYR A 4 0.89 -16.75 -1.18
C TYR A 4 0.58 -18.12 -1.78
N LYS A 5 0.34 -19.11 -0.92
CA LYS A 5 -0.15 -20.44 -1.33
C LYS A 5 -1.61 -20.39 -1.79
N THR A 6 -2.41 -19.50 -1.20
CA THR A 6 -3.81 -19.29 -1.58
C THR A 6 -3.88 -18.55 -2.93
N PRO A 7 -4.47 -19.15 -3.98
CA PRO A 7 -4.46 -18.57 -5.32
C PRO A 7 -5.13 -17.20 -5.41
N SER A 8 -6.23 -16.98 -4.67
CA SER A 8 -6.94 -15.69 -4.65
C SER A 8 -6.09 -14.57 -4.03
N PHE A 9 -5.29 -14.88 -3.00
CA PHE A 9 -4.39 -13.93 -2.38
C PHE A 9 -3.23 -13.60 -3.29
N GLN A 10 -2.65 -14.61 -3.95
CA GLN A 10 -1.60 -14.37 -4.94
C GLN A 10 -2.11 -13.50 -6.08
N LYS A 11 -3.29 -13.80 -6.63
CA LYS A 11 -3.90 -12.99 -7.69
C LYS A 11 -4.16 -11.55 -7.26
N THR A 12 -4.64 -11.34 -6.04
CA THR A 12 -4.88 -9.99 -5.50
C THR A 12 -3.56 -9.24 -5.34
N TYR A 13 -2.54 -9.90 -4.81
CA TYR A 13 -1.21 -9.33 -4.65
C TYR A 13 -0.63 -8.84 -5.99
N ASP A 14 -0.66 -9.71 -7.01
CA ASP A 14 -0.15 -9.39 -8.35
C ASP A 14 -0.98 -8.29 -9.02
N ALA A 15 -2.31 -8.29 -8.84
CA ALA A 15 -3.19 -7.25 -9.37
C ALA A 15 -2.91 -5.87 -8.76
N MET A 16 -2.63 -5.80 -7.45
CA MET A 16 -2.28 -4.54 -6.78
C MET A 16 -0.95 -4.00 -7.27
N LEU A 17 0.07 -4.85 -7.46
CA LEU A 17 1.35 -4.44 -8.04
C LEU A 17 1.21 -3.97 -9.50
N ALA A 18 0.38 -4.65 -10.29
CA ALA A 18 0.11 -4.24 -11.67
C ALA A 18 -0.61 -2.89 -11.72
N ALA A 19 -1.66 -2.70 -10.91
CA ALA A 19 -2.37 -1.43 -10.79
C ALA A 19 -1.43 -0.31 -10.33
N ALA A 20 -0.53 -0.57 -9.37
CA ALA A 20 0.37 0.47 -8.85
C ALA A 20 1.36 1.00 -9.91
N ARG A 21 1.71 0.17 -10.89
CA ARG A 21 2.56 0.57 -12.03
C ARG A 21 1.81 1.40 -13.07
N ASP A 22 0.48 1.32 -13.08
CA ASP A 22 -0.38 2.09 -13.97
C ASP A 22 -0.94 3.31 -13.23
N THR A 23 -0.46 4.50 -13.57
CA THR A 23 -0.88 5.77 -12.97
C THR A 23 -2.32 6.16 -13.33
N SER A 24 -2.93 5.50 -14.30
CA SER A 24 -4.36 5.65 -14.63
C SER A 24 -5.27 4.71 -13.84
N SER A 25 -4.70 3.80 -13.04
CA SER A 25 -5.46 2.83 -12.27
C SER A 25 -6.24 3.48 -11.11
N GLU A 26 -7.15 2.70 -10.53
CA GLU A 26 -7.94 3.15 -9.38
C GLU A 26 -7.12 3.52 -8.13
N LEU A 27 -5.84 3.10 -8.07
CA LEU A 27 -4.93 3.46 -6.98
C LEU A 27 -4.55 4.94 -6.99
N TYR A 28 -4.81 5.62 -8.11
CA TYR A 28 -4.53 7.02 -8.30
C TYR A 28 -5.82 7.82 -8.58
N HIS A 29 -5.78 9.10 -8.25
CA HIS A 29 -6.75 10.10 -8.64
C HIS A 29 -6.00 11.40 -8.89
N ASP A 30 -6.10 11.94 -10.10
CA ASP A 30 -5.36 13.12 -10.55
C ASP A 30 -3.84 13.01 -10.32
N GLY A 31 -3.29 11.82 -10.60
CA GLY A 31 -1.86 11.52 -10.43
C GLY A 31 -1.41 11.33 -8.96
N LYS A 32 -2.32 11.43 -7.99
CA LYS A 32 -2.03 11.28 -6.56
C LYS A 32 -2.57 9.96 -5.99
N PRO A 33 -1.95 9.40 -4.93
CA PRO A 33 -2.46 8.23 -4.22
C PRO A 33 -3.92 8.38 -3.77
N ARG A 34 -4.81 7.50 -4.23
CA ARG A 34 -6.23 7.49 -3.89
C ARG A 34 -6.53 6.49 -2.77
N ARG A 35 -6.96 6.98 -1.61
CA ARG A 35 -7.27 6.15 -0.41
C ARG A 35 -8.76 5.90 -0.15
N GLY A 36 -9.67 6.26 -1.06
CA GLY A 36 -11.12 6.19 -0.81
C GLY A 36 -11.76 4.79 -0.66
N ALA A 37 -10.98 3.71 -0.54
CA ALA A 37 -11.47 2.36 -0.30
C ALA A 37 -10.44 1.53 0.50
N GLY A 38 -10.92 0.61 1.34
CA GLY A 38 -10.06 -0.11 2.30
C GLY A 38 -8.84 -0.82 1.70
N HIS A 39 -8.98 -1.45 0.52
CA HIS A 39 -7.87 -2.11 -0.15
C HIS A 39 -6.81 -1.11 -0.65
N ARG A 40 -7.22 0.07 -1.14
CA ARG A 40 -6.32 1.13 -1.58
C ARG A 40 -5.63 1.79 -0.40
N THR A 41 -6.37 2.05 0.68
CA THR A 41 -5.80 2.57 1.93
C THR A 41 -4.75 1.62 2.47
N ALA A 42 -5.06 0.33 2.56
CA ALA A 42 -4.12 -0.68 3.03
C ALA A 42 -2.85 -0.74 2.17
N PHE A 43 -2.98 -0.65 0.84
CA PHE A 43 -1.83 -0.58 -0.06
C PHE A 43 -0.94 0.63 0.24
N TRP A 44 -1.53 1.83 0.27
CA TRP A 44 -0.76 3.05 0.52
C TRP A 44 -0.25 3.17 1.96
N ASP A 45 -0.88 2.51 2.93
CA ASP A 45 -0.35 2.33 4.29
C ASP A 45 0.91 1.47 4.28
N GLY A 46 0.89 0.37 3.51
CA GLY A 46 2.05 -0.50 3.32
C GLY A 46 3.19 0.21 2.61
N TYR A 47 2.88 0.95 1.54
CA TYR A 47 3.84 1.76 0.81
C TYR A 47 4.48 2.84 1.70
N ALA A 48 3.69 3.51 2.54
CA ALA A 48 4.18 4.52 3.48
C ALA A 48 4.97 3.95 4.66
N GLY A 49 5.13 2.62 4.75
CA GLY A 49 5.91 1.96 5.81
C GLY A 49 5.25 2.00 7.18
N LEU A 50 3.92 2.13 7.25
CA LEU A 50 3.22 2.16 8.54
C LEU A 50 3.38 0.82 9.26
N THR A 51 3.60 0.85 10.57
CA THR A 51 3.73 -0.38 11.38
C THR A 51 2.37 -0.92 11.81
N GLN A 52 1.41 -0.02 12.03
CA GLN A 52 0.06 -0.35 12.46
C GLN A 52 -0.95 0.52 11.72
N THR A 53 -2.02 -0.11 11.24
CA THR A 53 -3.12 0.55 10.55
C THR A 53 -4.40 -0.21 10.88
N ALA A 54 -5.47 0.52 11.24
CA ALA A 54 -6.77 -0.06 11.51
C ALA A 54 -7.36 -0.81 10.29
N ASN A 55 -6.81 -0.56 9.11
CA ASN A 55 -7.28 -1.10 7.85
C ASN A 55 -6.69 -2.49 7.52
N VAL A 56 -5.72 -2.98 8.32
CA VAL A 56 -4.99 -4.21 8.03
C VAL A 56 -5.22 -5.25 9.11
N VAL A 57 -6.05 -6.24 8.79
CA VAL A 57 -6.28 -7.41 9.63
C VAL A 57 -5.51 -8.61 9.06
N PRO A 58 -4.65 -9.29 9.83
CA PRO A 58 -3.92 -10.47 9.35
C PRO A 58 -4.85 -11.54 8.75
N GLY A 59 -4.41 -12.18 7.66
CA GLY A 59 -5.20 -13.20 6.97
C GLY A 59 -6.33 -12.67 6.08
N THR A 60 -6.51 -11.37 5.97
CA THR A 60 -7.49 -10.74 5.07
C THR A 60 -6.87 -10.22 3.78
N LEU A 61 -7.70 -9.89 2.79
CA LEU A 61 -7.26 -9.24 1.55
C LEU A 61 -6.56 -7.90 1.82
N SER A 62 -6.95 -7.14 2.84
CA SER A 62 -6.25 -5.90 3.19
C SER A 62 -4.79 -6.12 3.59
N ALA A 63 -4.48 -7.24 4.27
CA ALA A 63 -3.09 -7.59 4.58
C ALA A 63 -2.28 -7.94 3.33
N VAL A 64 -2.93 -8.50 2.30
CA VAL A 64 -2.31 -8.76 0.99
C VAL A 64 -2.00 -7.44 0.28
N CYS A 65 -2.97 -6.51 0.24
CA CYS A 65 -2.79 -5.19 -0.38
C CYS A 65 -1.67 -4.39 0.32
N PHE A 66 -1.63 -4.44 1.65
CA PHE A 66 -0.56 -3.82 2.44
C PHE A 66 0.82 -4.40 2.14
N ALA A 67 0.92 -5.73 2.01
CA ALA A 67 2.18 -6.37 1.62
C ALA A 67 2.63 -5.98 0.20
N ALA A 68 1.69 -5.83 -0.74
CA ALA A 68 1.98 -5.35 -2.09
C ALA A 68 2.51 -3.91 -2.06
N GLY A 69 1.91 -3.04 -1.26
CA GLY A 69 2.38 -1.67 -1.07
C GLY A 69 3.81 -1.59 -0.55
N LYS A 70 4.15 -2.42 0.45
CA LYS A 70 5.52 -2.55 0.96
C LYS A 70 6.52 -2.95 -0.10
N GLU A 71 6.19 -3.94 -0.93
CA GLU A 71 7.08 -4.39 -2.00
C GLU A 71 7.22 -3.34 -3.11
N PHE A 72 6.13 -2.67 -3.46
CA PHE A 72 6.16 -1.60 -4.45
C PHE A 72 7.08 -0.44 -4.03
N ALA A 73 7.08 -0.09 -2.74
CA ALA A 73 7.94 0.95 -2.19
C ALA A 73 9.45 0.68 -2.34
N VAL A 74 9.87 -0.60 -2.32
CA VAL A 74 11.28 -0.98 -2.49
C VAL A 74 11.82 -0.57 -3.86
N SER A 75 10.98 -0.67 -4.89
CA SER A 75 11.38 -0.38 -6.28
C SER A 75 10.93 0.99 -6.78
N ASN A 76 10.00 1.65 -6.08
CA ASN A 76 9.41 2.92 -6.50
C ASN A 76 9.35 3.91 -5.32
N PRO A 77 10.48 4.38 -4.78
CA PRO A 77 10.47 5.36 -3.70
C PRO A 77 9.93 6.72 -4.19
N GLY A 78 9.24 7.47 -3.32
CA GLY A 78 8.90 8.88 -3.55
C GLY A 78 7.47 9.23 -3.99
N ILE A 79 6.59 8.26 -4.25
CA ILE A 79 5.25 8.48 -4.82
C ILE A 79 4.23 9.02 -3.81
N ALA A 80 4.28 8.59 -2.54
CA ALA A 80 3.27 8.92 -1.53
C ALA A 80 3.82 9.66 -0.29
N VAL A 81 4.98 10.29 -0.41
CA VAL A 81 5.68 10.89 0.75
C VAL A 81 4.92 12.09 1.33
N GLU A 82 4.19 12.83 0.50
CA GLU A 82 3.52 14.09 0.89
C GLU A 82 2.15 13.92 1.57
N ASP A 83 1.34 12.90 1.25
CA ASP A 83 -0.06 12.82 1.70
C ASP A 83 -0.33 11.97 2.96
N ALA A 84 0.65 11.22 3.48
CA ALA A 84 0.41 10.35 4.65
C ALA A 84 0.41 11.06 6.02
N VAL A 85 0.28 12.40 6.04
CA VAL A 85 0.31 13.21 7.27
C VAL A 85 -1.07 13.34 7.93
N TRP A 86 -2.18 13.06 7.24
CA TRP A 86 -3.53 13.38 7.74
C TRP A 86 -4.34 12.21 8.34
N THR A 87 -3.74 11.09 8.76
CA THR A 87 -4.51 10.08 9.51
C THR A 87 -4.24 10.22 11.02
N PRO A 88 -5.21 10.65 11.85
CA PRO A 88 -5.02 10.70 13.30
C PRO A 88 -4.66 9.31 13.84
N GLY A 89 -3.55 9.21 14.60
CA GLY A 89 -3.13 7.96 15.26
C GLY A 89 -2.13 7.09 14.50
N VAL A 90 -1.55 7.57 13.39
CA VAL A 90 -0.56 6.83 12.60
C VAL A 90 0.88 7.28 12.89
N THR A 91 1.72 6.37 13.38
CA THR A 91 3.15 6.62 13.62
C THR A 91 3.97 6.09 12.44
N ARG A 92 4.71 6.96 11.73
CA ARG A 92 5.75 6.54 10.76
C ARG A 92 7.02 6.10 11.52
N GLN A 93 7.71 5.07 11.04
CA GLN A 93 9.09 4.80 11.45
C GLN A 93 10.03 5.48 10.45
N GLY A 94 10.87 6.41 10.93
CA GLY A 94 11.99 6.94 10.14
C GLY A 94 11.84 8.38 9.64
N GLY A 95 11.80 9.34 10.56
CA GLY A 95 12.33 10.67 10.29
C GLY A 95 13.83 10.70 10.56
N SER A 96 14.64 10.10 9.68
CA SER A 96 16.07 10.40 9.67
C SER A 96 16.26 11.64 8.81
N LYS A 97 16.48 12.77 9.47
CA LYS A 97 17.13 13.92 8.89
C LYS A 97 18.50 13.46 8.37
N VAL A 98 18.78 13.71 7.10
CA VAL A 98 20.14 13.95 6.62
C VAL A 98 20.15 15.37 6.09
#